data_AF-A0A4P6JV61-F1
#
_entry.id   AF-A0A4P6JV61-F1
#
_cell.length_a   1.000
_cell.length_b   1.000
_cell.length_c   1.000
_cell.angle_alpha   90.00
_cell.angle_beta   90.00
_cell.angle_gamma   90.00
#
_symmetry.space_group_name_H-M   'P 1'
#
loop_
_entity.id
_entity.type
_entity.pdbx_description
1 polymer ?
#
loop_
_entity_poly.entity_id
_entity_poly.type
_entity_poly.pdbx_seq_one_letter_code
_entity_poly.pdbx_strand_id
1 'polypeptide(L)'
;MLPEPYTEQDTAPAFPGMSLHDFMERTAVYEHTPVAFPPRLRRAAWLGMGFTLITVSIILLIPVLGTGMRALYFPFMLGALNHFLESYLHWLVASVWIRYVDGALLGSALVLLLLTRNLRQGRLEQQWLAFIQALAGCLNLLLLMSIVLLILPNILLWIISILTVLILVAAFFGVFSPSPRRAS
;
A
#
# COMPACT_ATOMS: atom_id res chain seq x y z
N MET A 1 19.80 -58.28 -28.40
CA MET A 1 18.91 -57.10 -28.54
C MET A 1 19.60 -56.15 -29.50
N LEU A 2 19.06 -56.01 -30.71
CA LEU A 2 19.53 -55.03 -31.67
C LEU A 2 19.00 -53.65 -31.25
N PRO A 3 19.79 -52.57 -31.37
CA PRO A 3 19.29 -51.23 -31.15
C PRO A 3 18.22 -50.91 -32.20
N GLU A 4 17.08 -50.39 -31.76
CA GLU A 4 16.02 -49.96 -32.67
C GLU A 4 16.53 -48.88 -33.63
N PRO A 5 16.10 -48.90 -34.91
CA PRO A 5 16.51 -47.89 -35.87
C PRO A 5 15.90 -46.55 -35.48
N TYR A 6 16.74 -45.52 -35.35
CA TYR A 6 16.34 -44.14 -35.15
C TYR A 6 15.30 -43.73 -36.22
N THR A 7 14.06 -43.51 -35.79
CA THR A 7 13.02 -42.91 -36.62
C THR A 7 13.44 -41.51 -37.06
N GLU A 8 13.45 -41.26 -38.37
CA GLU A 8 13.83 -39.99 -39.02
C GLU A 8 13.05 -38.74 -38.53
N GLN A 9 12.09 -38.91 -37.63
CA GLN A 9 11.23 -37.84 -37.10
C GLN A 9 11.93 -36.91 -36.09
N ASP A 10 13.15 -37.23 -35.66
CA ASP A 10 14.00 -36.39 -34.79
C ASP A 10 14.90 -35.38 -35.56
N THR A 11 14.78 -35.31 -36.90
CA THR A 11 15.65 -34.47 -37.76
C THR A 11 15.07 -33.11 -38.14
N ALA A 12 14.00 -32.64 -37.48
CA ALA A 12 13.55 -31.26 -37.65
C ALA A 12 14.27 -30.38 -36.61
N PRO A 13 15.26 -29.54 -36.99
CA PRO A 13 15.91 -28.64 -36.05
C PRO A 13 14.89 -27.62 -35.55
N ALA A 14 14.69 -27.55 -34.23
CA ALA A 14 13.90 -26.48 -33.63
C ALA A 14 14.54 -25.09 -33.86
N PHE A 15 15.83 -25.01 -34.21
CA PHE A 15 16.54 -23.83 -34.70
C PHE A 15 17.75 -24.22 -35.57
N PRO A 16 18.09 -23.45 -36.63
CA PRO A 16 19.21 -23.78 -37.50
C PRO A 16 20.54 -23.80 -36.72
N GLY A 17 21.24 -24.94 -36.75
CA GLY A 17 22.57 -25.12 -36.13
C GLY A 17 22.58 -25.69 -34.70
N MET A 18 21.45 -26.17 -34.18
CA MET A 18 21.36 -26.77 -32.85
C MET A 18 20.85 -28.21 -32.91
N SER A 19 21.53 -29.14 -32.24
CA SER A 19 21.08 -30.54 -32.17
C SER A 19 19.83 -30.66 -31.28
N LEU A 20 18.97 -31.64 -31.56
CA LEU A 20 17.77 -31.90 -30.75
C LEU A 20 18.13 -32.25 -29.31
N HIS A 21 19.25 -32.95 -29.10
CA HIS A 21 19.81 -33.22 -27.78
C HIS A 21 20.21 -31.92 -27.05
N ASP A 22 20.96 -31.03 -27.69
CA ASP A 22 21.33 -29.73 -27.11
C ASP A 22 20.10 -28.87 -26.81
N PHE A 23 19.07 -28.94 -27.66
CA PHE A 23 17.81 -28.26 -27.42
C PHE A 23 17.12 -28.81 -26.18
N MET A 24 16.96 -30.14 -26.08
CA MET A 24 16.36 -30.82 -24.92
C MET A 24 17.13 -30.58 -23.63
N GLU A 25 18.46 -30.61 -23.67
CA GLU A 25 19.30 -30.36 -22.50
C GLU A 25 19.16 -28.91 -22.02
N ARG A 26 19.08 -27.95 -22.96
CA ARG A 26 18.82 -26.55 -22.60
C ARG A 26 17.39 -26.31 -22.15
N THR A 27 16.38 -26.95 -22.75
CA THR A 27 14.97 -26.80 -22.33
C THR A 27 14.67 -27.51 -21.01
N ALA A 28 15.29 -28.65 -20.72
CA ALA A 28 15.21 -29.32 -19.42
C ALA A 28 15.78 -28.44 -18.29
N VAL A 29 16.85 -27.68 -18.56
CA VAL A 29 17.35 -26.66 -17.62
C VAL A 29 16.30 -25.58 -17.37
N TYR A 30 15.58 -25.12 -18.40
CA TYR A 30 14.49 -24.15 -18.25
C TYR A 30 13.27 -24.71 -17.53
N GLU A 31 13.04 -26.02 -17.60
CA GLU A 31 11.93 -26.72 -16.94
C GLU A 31 12.13 -26.79 -15.41
N HIS A 32 13.37 -26.78 -14.95
CA HIS A 32 13.73 -26.85 -13.52
C HIS A 32 14.16 -25.51 -12.92
N THR A 33 14.46 -24.50 -13.73
CA THR A 33 14.71 -23.14 -13.21
C THR A 33 13.39 -22.41 -12.98
N PRO A 34 13.09 -21.94 -11.76
CA PRO A 34 11.87 -21.23 -11.53
C PRO A 34 11.86 -19.92 -12.32
N VAL A 35 10.76 -19.66 -13.03
CA VAL A 35 10.63 -18.52 -13.94
C VAL A 35 10.76 -17.22 -13.16
N ALA A 36 11.75 -16.39 -13.52
CA ALA A 36 11.95 -15.09 -12.90
C ALA A 36 10.71 -14.20 -13.04
N PHE A 37 10.46 -13.33 -12.05
CA PHE A 37 9.32 -12.43 -12.12
C PHE A 37 9.35 -11.56 -13.38
N PRO A 38 8.21 -11.44 -14.08
CA PRO A 38 8.13 -10.52 -15.20
C PRO A 38 8.40 -9.09 -14.72
N PRO A 39 9.01 -8.23 -15.55
CA PRO A 39 9.48 -6.91 -15.12
C PRO A 39 8.36 -6.01 -14.58
N ARG A 40 7.12 -6.19 -15.04
CA ARG A 40 5.94 -5.50 -14.52
C ARG A 40 5.62 -5.91 -13.08
N LEU A 41 5.60 -7.21 -12.80
CA LEU A 41 5.28 -7.75 -11.47
C LEU A 41 6.39 -7.44 -10.47
N ARG A 42 7.65 -7.40 -10.93
CA ARG A 42 8.77 -6.90 -10.12
C ARG A 42 8.61 -5.43 -9.71
N ARG A 43 8.21 -4.55 -10.65
CA ARG A 43 7.94 -3.13 -10.32
C ARG A 43 6.76 -3.00 -9.36
N ALA A 44 5.69 -3.77 -9.57
CA ALA A 44 4.53 -3.78 -8.70
C ALA A 44 4.88 -4.24 -7.28
N ALA A 45 5.65 -5.32 -7.12
CA ALA A 45 6.11 -5.80 -5.83
C ALA A 45 7.01 -4.77 -5.12
N TRP A 46 7.91 -4.11 -5.87
CA TRP A 46 8.75 -3.06 -5.31
C TRP A 46 7.95 -1.85 -4.82
N LEU A 47 7.02 -1.34 -5.64
CA LEU A 47 6.12 -0.25 -5.24
C LEU A 47 5.27 -0.65 -4.05
N GLY A 48 4.72 -1.87 -4.06
CA GLY A 48 3.93 -2.43 -2.97
C GLY A 48 4.71 -2.49 -1.66
N MET A 49 5.97 -2.94 -1.67
CA MET A 49 6.84 -2.89 -0.49
C MET A 49 7.10 -1.46 -0.01
N GLY A 50 7.33 -0.52 -0.93
CA GLY A 50 7.48 0.90 -0.58
C GLY A 50 6.24 1.46 0.11
N PHE A 51 5.05 1.17 -0.43
CA PHE A 51 3.79 1.52 0.22
C PHE A 51 3.62 0.81 1.56
N THR A 52 4.00 -0.46 1.67
CA THR A 52 3.95 -1.22 2.92
C THR A 52 4.74 -0.51 4.01
N LEU A 53 5.97 -0.07 3.72
CA LEU A 53 6.79 0.67 4.68
C LEU A 53 6.13 1.95 5.16
N ILE A 54 5.58 2.75 4.24
CA ILE A 54 4.91 4.00 4.59
C ILE A 54 3.69 3.72 5.47
N THR A 55 2.82 2.81 5.03
CA THR A 55 1.58 2.43 5.71
C THR A 55 1.85 1.89 7.10
N VAL A 56 2.79 0.95 7.25
CA VAL A 56 3.19 0.37 8.53
C VAL A 56 3.80 1.43 9.45
N SER A 57 4.64 2.33 8.91
CA SER A 57 5.21 3.44 9.70
C SER A 57 4.11 4.34 10.25
N ILE A 58 3.10 4.68 9.44
CA ILE A 58 1.96 5.47 9.88
C ILE A 58 1.19 4.73 10.98
N ILE A 59 0.89 3.43 10.79
CA ILE A 59 0.18 2.62 11.78
C ILE A 59 0.92 2.60 13.12
N LEU A 60 2.23 2.41 13.11
CA LEU A 60 3.06 2.43 14.32
C LEU A 60 3.13 3.82 14.98
N LEU A 61 2.91 4.90 14.23
CA LEU A 61 2.86 6.28 14.74
C LEU A 61 1.47 6.69 15.26
N ILE A 62 0.39 5.95 14.93
CA ILE A 62 -0.98 6.24 15.41
C ILE A 62 -1.07 6.42 16.93
N PRO A 63 -0.45 5.58 17.79
CA PRO A 63 -0.50 5.78 19.24
C PRO A 63 0.02 7.15 19.69
N VAL A 64 1.02 7.70 18.99
CA VAL A 64 1.62 9.00 19.29
C VAL A 64 0.76 10.14 18.76
N LEU A 65 0.15 9.97 17.58
CA LEU A 65 -0.69 10.98 16.93
C LEU A 65 -2.12 11.03 17.51
N GLY A 66 -2.62 9.92 18.06
CA GLY A 66 -3.99 9.76 18.51
C GLY A 66 -4.41 10.69 19.64
N THR A 67 -3.47 11.12 20.49
CA THR A 67 -3.72 12.11 21.55
C THR A 67 -4.04 13.49 20.98
N GLY A 68 -3.37 13.92 19.91
CA GLY A 68 -3.63 15.19 19.24
C GLY A 68 -4.91 15.16 18.39
N MET A 69 -5.21 14.02 17.77
CA MET A 69 -6.41 13.86 16.93
C MET A 69 -7.72 14.06 17.69
N ARG A 70 -7.78 13.69 18.98
CA ARG A 70 -8.98 13.83 19.82
C ARG A 70 -9.46 15.27 19.94
N ALA A 71 -8.54 16.24 19.92
CA ALA A 71 -8.87 17.66 19.99
C ALA A 71 -9.50 18.22 18.70
N LEU A 72 -9.38 17.50 17.58
CA LEU A 72 -9.85 17.95 16.26
C LEU A 72 -11.23 17.38 15.88
N TYR A 73 -11.89 16.61 16.75
CA TYR A 73 -13.21 16.07 16.44
C TYR A 73 -14.33 17.08 16.68
N PHE A 74 -15.27 17.12 15.74
CA PHE A 74 -16.43 17.99 15.83
C PHE A 74 -17.39 17.49 16.93
N PRO A 75 -17.67 18.30 17.98
CA PRO A 75 -18.24 17.79 19.23
C PRO A 75 -19.73 17.41 19.17
N PHE A 76 -20.51 17.91 18.20
CA PHE A 76 -21.99 17.82 18.26
C PHE A 76 -22.67 16.83 17.31
N MET A 77 -22.09 16.49 16.15
CA MET A 77 -22.78 15.71 15.10
C MET A 77 -22.20 14.30 14.87
N LEU A 78 -20.98 14.03 15.33
CA LEU A 78 -20.25 12.79 15.01
C LEU A 78 -20.13 11.82 16.20
N GLY A 79 -20.87 12.00 17.30
CA GLY A 79 -20.68 11.22 18.53
C GLY A 79 -20.60 9.70 18.32
N ALA A 80 -21.51 9.11 17.53
CA ALA A 80 -21.50 7.68 17.23
C ALA A 80 -20.30 7.26 16.35
N LEU A 81 -19.94 8.07 15.36
CA LEU A 81 -18.85 7.80 14.42
C LEU A 81 -17.48 7.99 15.11
N ASN A 82 -17.39 8.96 16.01
CA ASN A 82 -16.25 9.21 16.88
C ASN A 82 -16.07 8.07 17.88
N HIS A 83 -17.16 7.56 18.47
CA HIS A 83 -17.09 6.41 19.38
C HIS A 83 -16.63 5.14 18.66
N PHE A 84 -17.13 4.89 17.45
CA PHE A 84 -16.67 3.78 16.61
C PHE A 84 -15.18 3.92 16.28
N LEU A 85 -14.76 5.11 15.83
CA LEU A 85 -13.36 5.38 15.50
C LEU A 85 -12.45 5.29 16.71
N GLU A 86 -12.87 5.78 17.87
CA GLU A 86 -12.12 5.65 19.12
C GLU A 86 -11.99 4.19 19.52
N SER A 87 -13.07 3.40 19.42
CA SER A 87 -13.04 1.96 19.69
C SER A 87 -12.11 1.23 18.71
N TYR A 88 -12.15 1.61 17.44
CA TYR A 88 -11.30 1.06 16.39
C TYR A 88 -9.82 1.40 16.61
N LEU A 89 -9.50 2.68 16.85
CA LEU A 89 -8.15 3.14 17.17
C LEU A 89 -7.66 2.50 18.47
N HIS A 90 -8.52 2.38 19.48
CA HIS A 90 -8.17 1.71 20.72
C HIS A 90 -7.85 0.24 20.49
N TRP A 91 -8.65 -0.49 19.71
CA TRP A 91 -8.36 -1.88 19.34
C TRP A 91 -7.03 -2.01 18.59
N LEU A 92 -6.79 -1.14 17.61
CA LEU A 92 -5.59 -1.12 16.79
C LEU A 92 -4.33 -0.83 17.61
N VAL A 93 -4.42 0.11 18.57
CA VAL A 93 -3.32 0.47 19.47
C VAL A 93 -3.14 -0.55 20.60
N ALA A 94 -4.23 -1.09 21.17
CA ALA A 94 -4.18 -2.02 22.30
C ALA A 94 -3.63 -3.39 21.87
N SER A 95 -3.92 -3.82 20.64
CA SER A 95 -3.45 -5.11 20.13
C SER A 95 -1.93 -5.15 20.01
N VAL A 96 -1.30 -5.88 20.91
CA VAL A 96 0.16 -6.11 20.92
C VAL A 96 0.59 -6.93 19.70
N TRP A 97 -0.24 -7.86 19.25
CA TRP A 97 0.02 -8.68 18.07
C TRP A 97 0.12 -7.86 16.79
N ILE A 98 -0.78 -6.89 16.59
CA ILE A 98 -0.74 -6.00 15.42
C ILE A 98 0.59 -5.25 15.39
N ARG A 99 1.02 -4.67 16.52
CA ARG A 99 2.31 -3.98 16.63
C ARG A 99 3.51 -4.85 16.32
N TYR A 100 3.53 -6.11 16.77
CA TYR A 100 4.62 -7.03 16.46
C TYR A 100 4.63 -7.45 15.00
N VAL A 101 3.46 -7.77 14.42
CA VAL A 101 3.35 -8.14 13.01
C VAL A 101 3.75 -6.97 12.12
N ASP A 102 3.26 -5.77 12.42
CA ASP A 102 3.61 -4.55 11.70
C ASP A 102 5.09 -4.18 11.88
N GLY A 103 5.64 -4.30 13.08
CA GLY A 103 7.07 -4.11 13.32
C GLY A 103 7.94 -5.10 12.54
N ALA A 104 7.53 -6.38 12.49
CA ALA A 104 8.20 -7.40 11.71
C ALA A 104 8.11 -7.11 10.20
N LEU A 105 6.95 -6.68 9.72
CA LEU A 105 6.75 -6.25 8.33
C LEU A 105 7.63 -5.03 8.00
N LEU A 106 7.74 -4.05 8.88
CA LEU A 106 8.63 -2.90 8.68
C LEU A 106 10.08 -3.36 8.49
N GLY A 107 10.56 -4.19 9.42
CA GLY A 107 11.92 -4.70 9.43
C GLY A 107 12.23 -5.56 8.20
N SER A 108 11.35 -6.51 7.87
CA SER A 108 11.53 -7.40 6.73
C SER A 108 11.46 -6.65 5.40
N ALA A 109 10.58 -5.65 5.25
CA ALA A 109 10.52 -4.82 4.04
C ALA A 109 11.82 -4.02 3.85
N LEU A 110 12.35 -3.44 4.93
CA LEU A 110 13.59 -2.66 4.87
C LEU A 110 14.78 -3.55 4.49
N VAL A 111 14.91 -4.71 5.13
CA VAL A 111 15.96 -5.70 4.82
C VAL A 111 15.84 -6.19 3.37
N LEU A 112 14.64 -6.54 2.92
CA LEU A 112 14.41 -6.99 1.54
C LEU A 112 14.73 -5.91 0.50
N LEU A 113 14.38 -4.64 0.76
CA LEU A 113 14.71 -3.54 -0.15
C LEU A 113 16.23 -3.30 -0.23
N LEU A 114 16.94 -3.37 0.91
CA LEU A 114 18.39 -3.21 0.96
C LEU A 114 19.11 -4.37 0.24
N LEU A 115 18.72 -5.61 0.54
CA LEU A 115 19.37 -6.80 0.00
C LEU A 115 19.09 -7.01 -1.49
N THR A 116 17.87 -6.73 -1.94
CA THR A 116 17.47 -7.04 -3.33
C THR A 116 17.78 -5.92 -4.32
N ARG A 117 18.22 -4.74 -3.86
CA ARG A 117 18.51 -3.53 -4.66
C ARG A 117 17.47 -3.32 -5.77
N ASN A 118 16.23 -3.05 -5.38
CA ASN A 118 15.05 -2.96 -6.26
C ASN A 118 14.71 -4.28 -6.98
N LEU A 119 14.83 -5.42 -6.29
CA LEU A 119 14.53 -6.75 -6.84
C LEU A 119 15.33 -7.11 -8.12
N ARG A 120 16.40 -6.37 -8.45
CA ARG A 120 17.23 -6.62 -9.64
C ARG A 120 18.17 -7.80 -9.46
N GLN A 121 18.61 -8.05 -8.23
CA GLN A 121 19.61 -9.06 -7.89
C GLN A 121 19.05 -10.15 -6.95
N GLY A 122 17.75 -10.12 -6.67
CA GLY A 122 17.15 -11.02 -5.69
C GLY A 122 16.92 -12.43 -6.24
N ARG A 123 17.25 -13.45 -5.43
CA ARG A 123 16.86 -14.84 -5.69
C ARG A 123 15.33 -14.95 -5.79
N LEU A 124 14.83 -16.00 -6.46
CA LEU A 124 13.39 -16.18 -6.66
C LEU A 124 12.60 -16.18 -5.34
N GLU A 125 13.15 -16.81 -4.29
CA GLU A 125 12.57 -16.80 -2.94
C GLU A 125 12.39 -15.37 -2.39
N GLN A 126 13.37 -14.48 -2.62
CA GLN A 126 13.31 -13.09 -2.16
C GLN A 126 12.27 -12.29 -2.95
N GLN A 127 12.04 -12.63 -4.22
CA GLN A 127 11.00 -12.02 -5.05
C GLN A 127 9.59 -12.43 -4.55
N TRP A 128 9.42 -13.70 -4.17
CA TRP A 128 8.19 -14.18 -3.55
C TRP A 128 7.93 -13.55 -2.17
N LEU A 129 8.95 -13.47 -1.32
CA LEU A 129 8.83 -12.78 -0.03
C LEU A 129 8.45 -11.31 -0.22
N ALA A 130 9.07 -10.61 -1.17
CA ALA A 130 8.70 -9.24 -1.53
C ALA A 130 7.26 -9.10 -2.02
N PHE A 131 6.74 -10.10 -2.72
CA PHE A 131 5.34 -10.10 -3.17
C PHE A 131 4.36 -10.32 -2.00
N ILE A 132 4.64 -11.29 -1.13
CA ILE A 132 3.86 -11.53 0.10
C ILE A 132 3.87 -10.28 0.98
N GLN A 133 5.03 -9.65 1.11
CA GLN A 133 5.21 -8.38 1.82
C GLN A 133 4.29 -7.29 1.24
N ALA A 134 4.28 -7.13 -0.09
CA ALA A 134 3.41 -6.16 -0.76
C ALA A 134 1.91 -6.45 -0.56
N LEU A 135 1.51 -7.72 -0.54
CA LEU A 135 0.14 -8.13 -0.23
C LEU A 135 -0.25 -7.78 1.22
N ALA A 136 0.64 -8.06 2.18
CA ALA A 136 0.44 -7.69 3.58
C ALA A 136 0.30 -6.17 3.75
N GLY A 137 1.12 -5.39 3.04
CA GLY A 137 0.98 -3.94 3.03
C GLY A 137 -0.32 -3.45 2.42
N CYS A 138 -0.88 -4.15 1.43
CA CYS A 138 -2.18 -3.84 0.86
C CYS A 138 -3.31 -4.02 1.90
N LEU A 139 -3.25 -5.08 2.71
CA LEU A 139 -4.17 -5.28 3.84
C LEU A 139 -4.05 -4.14 4.86
N ASN A 140 -2.83 -3.73 5.20
CA ASN A 140 -2.62 -2.58 6.09
C ASN A 140 -3.13 -1.27 5.50
N LEU A 141 -3.09 -1.12 4.17
CA LEU A 141 -3.62 0.05 3.47
C LEU A 141 -5.15 0.07 3.53
N LEU A 142 -5.81 -1.09 3.46
CA LEU A 142 -7.25 -1.22 3.70
C LEU A 142 -7.63 -0.83 5.14
N LEU A 143 -6.83 -1.25 6.13
CA LEU A 143 -7.03 -0.83 7.52
C LEU A 143 -6.91 0.70 7.66
N LEU A 144 -5.88 1.30 7.07
CA LEU A 144 -5.72 2.75 7.06
C LEU A 144 -6.83 3.49 6.32
N MET A 145 -7.35 2.93 5.23
CA MET A 145 -8.47 3.52 4.48
C MET A 145 -9.73 3.64 5.33
N SER A 146 -9.99 2.69 6.24
CA SER A 146 -11.11 2.79 7.17
C SER A 146 -10.99 4.03 8.09
N ILE A 147 -9.77 4.33 8.56
CA ILE A 147 -9.49 5.52 9.38
C ILE A 147 -9.70 6.79 8.55
N VAL A 148 -9.18 6.82 7.32
CA VAL A 148 -9.33 7.98 6.42
C VAL A 148 -10.81 8.25 6.11
N LEU A 149 -11.59 7.22 5.83
CA LEU A 149 -13.03 7.33 5.57
C LEU A 149 -13.81 7.89 6.77
N LEU A 150 -13.35 7.65 7.99
CA LEU A 150 -13.99 8.17 9.21
C LEU A 150 -13.55 9.61 9.54
N ILE A 151 -12.31 9.98 9.20
CA ILE A 151 -11.79 11.34 9.41
C ILE A 151 -12.32 12.32 8.35
N LEU A 152 -12.49 11.88 7.10
CA LEU A 152 -12.84 12.76 5.99
C LEU A 152 -14.17 13.52 6.21
N PRO A 153 -15.27 12.89 6.67
CA PRO A 153 -16.51 13.60 7.02
C PRO A 153 -16.30 14.65 8.12
N ASN A 154 -15.43 14.36 9.11
CA ASN A 154 -15.12 15.30 10.18
C ASN A 154 -14.42 16.55 9.63
N ILE A 155 -13.44 16.39 8.72
CA ILE A 155 -12.77 17.52 8.07
C ILE A 155 -13.77 18.35 7.25
N LEU A 156 -14.66 17.69 6.50
CA LEU A 156 -15.69 18.37 5.71
C LEU A 156 -16.63 19.21 6.59
N LEU A 157 -17.07 18.67 7.74
CA LEU A 157 -17.91 19.42 8.68
C LEU A 157 -17.20 20.65 9.26
N TRP A 158 -15.91 20.55 9.58
CA TRP A 158 -15.12 21.71 10.00
C TRP A 158 -15.07 22.79 8.93
N ILE A 159 -14.81 22.42 7.68
CA ILE A 159 -14.77 23.36 6.56
C ILE A 159 -16.13 24.07 6.41
N ILE A 160 -17.24 23.32 6.43
CA ILE A 160 -18.60 23.87 6.33
C ILE A 160 -18.89 24.81 7.50
N SER A 161 -18.51 24.44 8.72
CA SER A 161 -18.73 25.25 9.92
C SER A 161 -17.96 26.58 9.85
N ILE A 162 -16.68 26.54 9.48
CA ILE A 162 -15.85 27.75 9.31
C ILE A 162 -16.45 28.65 8.24
N LEU A 163 -16.84 28.09 7.08
CA LEU A 163 -17.46 28.87 6.00
C LEU A 163 -18.77 29.51 6.45
N THR A 164 -19.60 28.78 7.20
CA THR A 164 -20.88 29.30 7.72
C THR A 164 -20.63 30.47 8.67
N VAL A 165 -19.67 30.36 9.60
CA VAL A 165 -19.30 31.45 10.51
C VAL A 165 -18.78 32.66 9.72
N LEU A 166 -17.92 32.45 8.73
CA LEU A 166 -17.40 33.54 7.89
C LEU A 166 -18.52 34.27 7.13
N ILE A 167 -19.48 33.53 6.58
CA ILE A 167 -20.64 34.11 5.89
C ILE A 167 -21.50 34.93 6.86
N LEU A 168 -21.77 34.41 8.06
CA LEU A 168 -22.55 35.11 9.08
C LEU A 168 -21.85 36.39 9.54
N VAL A 169 -20.53 36.34 9.75
CA VAL A 169 -19.71 37.52 10.09
C VAL A 169 -19.75 38.55 8.96
N ALA A 170 -19.55 38.13 7.71
CA ALA A 170 -19.62 39.00 6.55
C ALA A 170 -21.01 39.63 6.37
N ALA A 171 -22.09 38.86 6.59
CA ALA A 171 -23.46 39.35 6.56
C ALA A 171 -23.71 40.35 7.69
N PHE A 172 -23.23 40.07 8.91
CA PHE A 172 -23.35 40.98 10.04
C PHE A 172 -22.64 42.31 9.76
N PHE A 173 -21.38 42.29 9.32
CA PHE A 173 -20.65 43.52 8.96
C PHE A 173 -21.19 44.19 7.70
N GLY A 174 -21.73 43.44 6.75
CA GLY A 174 -22.39 44.00 5.55
C GLY A 174 -23.70 44.71 5.89
N VAL A 175 -24.46 44.19 6.84
CA VAL A 175 -25.69 44.81 7.38
C VAL A 175 -25.34 46.04 8.24
N PHE A 176 -24.24 45.99 9.00
CA PHE A 176 -23.80 47.10 9.85
C PHE A 176 -22.85 48.09 9.17
N SER A 177 -22.50 47.89 7.89
CA SER A 177 -21.73 48.87 7.14
C SER A 177 -22.64 50.07 6.84
N PRO A 178 -22.42 51.24 7.47
CA PRO A 178 -23.23 52.41 7.18
C PRO A 178 -23.06 52.73 5.69
N SER A 179 -24.17 52.74 4.95
CA SER A 179 -24.16 53.20 3.57
C SER A 179 -23.48 54.57 3.53
N PRO A 180 -22.43 54.78 2.71
CA PRO A 180 -21.85 56.09 2.57
C PRO A 180 -22.97 56.99 2.06
N ARG A 181 -23.49 57.85 2.94
CA ARG A 181 -24.48 58.86 2.56
C ARG A 181 -23.88 59.56 1.36
N ARG A 182 -24.56 59.47 0.21
CA ARG A 182 -24.21 60.24 -0.98
C ARG A 182 -24.14 61.69 -0.53
N ALA A 183 -22.91 62.20 -0.39
CA ALA A 183 -22.68 63.62 -0.33
C ALA A 183 -23.17 64.15 -1.68
N SER A 184 -24.26 64.91 -1.60
CA SER A 184 -24.85 65.73 -2.65
C SER A 184 -23.80 66.50 -3.42
#